data_AF-A0A840ZL18-F1
#
_entry.id   AF-A0A840ZL18-F1
#
_cell.length_a   1.000
_cell.length_b   1.000
_cell.length_c   1.000
_cell.angle_alpha   90.00
_cell.angle_beta   90.00
_cell.angle_gamma   90.00
#
_symmetry.space_group_name_H-M   'P 1'
#
loop_
_entity.id
_entity.type
_entity.pdbx_description
1 polymer ?
#
loop_
_entity_poly.entity_id
_entity_poly.type
_entity_poly.pdbx_seq_one_letter_code
_entity_poly.pdbx_strand_id
1 'polypeptide(L)'
;MQHARSDYGHIQDTSAARELAELILSMQMGTPQGLRARQLARQVLGVPDHGEFAGRVPIHTNGTLRVIPKDEPVFLIRGQDVAGGDAVRAWADLAEKVGGAPDILAVARDHAAKMDAWPKKKVPDFAPTYNAGSRP
;
A
#
# COMPACT_ATOMS: atom_id res chain seq x y z
N MET A 1 -24.79 -8.29 57.68
CA MET A 1 -24.35 -8.59 56.30
C MET A 1 -23.68 -7.35 55.74
N GLN A 2 -22.35 -7.31 55.73
CA GLN A 2 -21.60 -6.22 55.11
C GLN A 2 -21.57 -6.42 53.59
N HIS A 3 -21.99 -5.40 52.84
CA HIS A 3 -22.08 -5.44 51.39
C HIS A 3 -20.69 -5.41 50.72
N ALA A 4 -20.31 -6.52 50.09
CA ALA A 4 -19.17 -6.63 49.18
C ALA A 4 -19.49 -5.96 47.82
N ARG A 5 -19.46 -4.62 47.77
CA ARG A 5 -19.73 -3.85 46.54
C ARG A 5 -18.74 -2.71 46.22
N SER A 6 -17.61 -2.59 46.92
CA SER A 6 -16.56 -1.61 46.57
C SER A 6 -15.61 -2.08 45.47
N ASP A 7 -15.49 -3.39 45.26
CA ASP A 7 -14.34 -3.94 44.52
C ASP A 7 -14.57 -4.04 43.00
N TYR A 8 -15.77 -3.70 42.53
CA TYR A 8 -16.07 -3.68 41.08
C TYR A 8 -15.44 -2.47 40.35
N GLY A 9 -15.00 -1.43 41.06
CA GLY A 9 -14.42 -0.22 40.45
C GLY A 9 -13.03 -0.45 39.83
N HIS A 10 -12.24 -1.40 40.37
CA HIS A 10 -10.90 -1.72 39.84
C HIS A 10 -10.91 -2.60 38.59
N ILE A 11 -12.07 -3.15 38.20
CA ILE A 11 -12.18 -4.09 37.07
C ILE A 11 -12.26 -3.33 35.72
N GLN A 12 -12.49 -2.01 35.71
CA GLN A 12 -12.71 -1.23 34.49
C GLN A 12 -11.71 -0.11 34.23
N ASP A 13 -10.72 0.09 35.11
CA ASP A 13 -9.67 1.06 34.84
C ASP A 13 -8.70 0.52 33.77
N THR A 14 -8.95 0.92 32.52
CA THR A 14 -8.13 0.57 31.37
C THR A 14 -7.15 1.68 30.99
N SER A 15 -7.04 2.75 31.80
CA SER A 15 -6.20 3.93 31.50
C SER A 15 -4.76 3.54 31.22
N ALA A 16 -4.13 2.79 32.12
CA ALA A 16 -2.75 2.31 31.98
C ALA A 16 -2.56 1.42 30.73
N ALA A 17 -3.56 0.60 30.37
CA ALA A 17 -3.50 -0.24 29.18
C ALA A 17 -3.56 0.59 27.89
N ARG A 18 -4.35 1.67 27.89
CA ARG A 18 -4.45 2.61 26.75
C ARG A 18 -3.19 3.45 26.60
N GLU A 19 -2.64 3.97 27.70
CA GLU A 19 -1.37 4.71 27.69
C GLU A 19 -0.21 3.85 27.19
N LEU A 20 -0.12 2.60 27.66
CA LEU A 20 0.87 1.65 27.16
C LEU A 20 0.68 1.36 25.67
N ALA A 21 -0.57 1.22 25.20
CA ALA A 21 -0.86 1.01 23.80
C ALA A 21 -0.42 2.20 22.93
N GLU A 22 -0.66 3.43 23.36
CA GLU A 22 -0.18 4.64 22.68
C GLU A 22 1.35 4.70 22.62
N LEU A 23 2.01 4.40 23.74
CA LEU A 23 3.48 4.34 23.81
C LEU A 23 4.04 3.32 22.82
N ILE A 24 3.51 2.09 22.79
CA ILE A 24 3.94 1.04 21.86
C ILE A 24 3.78 1.48 20.39
N LEU A 25 2.69 2.21 20.06
CA LEU A 25 2.46 2.69 18.70
C LEU A 25 3.41 3.82 18.29
N SER A 26 3.91 4.61 19.24
CA SER A 26 4.93 5.65 19.01
C SER A 26 6.33 5.09 18.75
N MET A 27 6.61 3.84 19.15
CA MET A 27 7.95 3.23 19.02
C MET A 27 8.19 2.65 17.62
N GLN A 28 9.40 2.84 17.08
CA GLN A 28 9.83 2.22 15.81
C GLN A 28 10.28 0.77 16.03
N MET A 29 9.31 -0.13 16.23
CA MET A 29 9.56 -1.55 16.49
C MET A 29 9.31 -2.39 15.24
N GLY A 30 10.38 -2.93 14.64
CA GLY A 30 10.33 -3.77 13.43
C GLY A 30 10.63 -5.26 13.64
N THR A 31 10.84 -5.71 14.88
CA THR A 31 11.03 -7.14 15.17
C THR A 31 9.69 -7.89 15.16
N PRO A 32 9.66 -9.22 14.96
CA PRO A 32 8.41 -10.00 14.98
C PRO A 32 7.60 -9.80 16.27
N GLN A 33 8.27 -9.80 17.43
CA GLN A 33 7.66 -9.52 18.72
C GLN A 33 7.14 -8.07 18.80
N GLY A 34 7.87 -7.13 18.19
CA GLY A 34 7.47 -5.74 18.17
C GLY A 34 6.23 -5.46 17.32
N LEU A 35 6.11 -6.13 16.17
CA LEU A 35 4.92 -6.10 15.34
C LEU A 35 3.70 -6.68 16.08
N ARG A 36 3.89 -7.79 16.82
CA ARG A 36 2.84 -8.37 17.66
C ARG A 36 2.39 -7.44 18.79
N ALA A 37 3.32 -6.73 19.43
CA ALA A 37 2.99 -5.74 20.46
C ALA A 37 2.16 -4.58 19.89
N ARG A 38 2.54 -4.06 18.71
CA ARG A 38 1.80 -2.99 18.00
C ARG A 38 0.39 -3.42 17.60
N GLN A 39 0.21 -4.67 17.17
CA GLN A 39 -1.11 -5.24 16.89
C GLN A 39 -2.01 -5.25 18.13
N LEU A 40 -1.50 -5.75 19.27
CA LEU A 40 -2.25 -5.79 20.53
C LEU A 40 -2.62 -4.38 21.02
N ALA A 41 -1.71 -3.41 20.87
CA ALA A 41 -1.97 -2.02 21.21
C ALA A 41 -3.16 -1.43 20.42
N ARG A 42 -3.26 -1.71 19.11
CA ARG A 42 -4.42 -1.26 18.30
C ARG A 42 -5.74 -1.88 18.77
N GLN A 43 -5.72 -3.17 19.14
CA GLN A 43 -6.90 -3.85 19.67
C GLN A 43 -7.39 -3.20 20.97
N VAL A 44 -6.48 -2.86 21.87
CA VAL A 44 -6.80 -2.15 23.13
C VAL A 44 -7.43 -0.77 22.86
N LEU A 45 -6.96 -0.07 21.83
CA LEU A 45 -7.46 1.26 21.46
C LEU A 45 -8.73 1.22 20.60
N GLY A 46 -9.17 0.04 20.13
CA GLY A 46 -10.29 -0.10 19.19
C GLY A 46 -9.97 0.48 17.81
N VAL A 47 -8.70 0.65 17.48
CA VAL A 47 -8.26 1.12 16.16
C VAL A 47 -8.37 -0.06 15.19
N PRO A 48 -9.12 0.07 14.08
CA PRO A 48 -9.18 -0.96 13.06
C PRO A 48 -7.77 -1.29 12.60
N ASP A 49 -7.34 -2.53 12.85
CA ASP A 49 -6.04 -2.99 12.40
C ASP A 49 -6.16 -3.27 10.90
N HIS A 50 -5.87 -2.24 10.09
CA HIS A 50 -5.64 -2.44 8.66
C HIS A 50 -4.34 -3.20 8.39
N GLY A 51 -3.63 -3.62 9.45
CA GLY A 51 -2.55 -4.59 9.42
C GLY A 51 -1.34 -4.12 8.64
N GLU A 52 -0.16 -4.28 9.25
CA GLU A 52 0.84 -4.99 8.47
C GLU A 52 0.28 -6.41 8.29
N PHE A 53 -0.49 -6.61 7.23
CA PHE A 53 -0.83 -7.96 6.81
C PHE A 53 0.50 -8.62 6.50
N ALA A 54 0.90 -9.62 7.28
CA ALA A 54 2.08 -10.43 6.98
C ALA A 54 1.96 -10.88 5.50
N GLY A 55 2.86 -10.40 4.64
CA GLY A 55 2.78 -10.64 3.21
C GLY A 55 2.03 -9.56 2.39
N ARG A 56 1.83 -8.35 2.89
CA ARG A 56 1.42 -7.18 2.08
C ARG A 56 2.35 -5.98 2.31
N VAL A 57 2.51 -5.13 1.30
CA VAL A 57 3.34 -3.93 1.34
C VAL A 57 2.52 -2.67 1.00
N PRO A 58 2.73 -1.55 1.72
CA PRO A 58 2.07 -0.28 1.40
C PRO A 58 2.75 0.39 0.19
N ILE A 59 1.95 0.86 -0.75
CA ILE A 59 2.37 1.70 -1.88
C ILE A 59 1.67 3.06 -1.76
N HIS A 60 2.47 4.12 -1.78
CA HIS A 60 1.97 5.50 -1.81
C HIS A 60 2.11 6.05 -3.23
N THR A 61 1.01 6.44 -3.86
CA THR A 61 1.00 7.06 -5.20
C THR A 61 0.03 8.23 -5.23
N ASN A 62 0.48 9.40 -5.71
CA ASN A 62 -0.34 10.61 -5.81
C ASN A 62 -1.12 10.95 -4.52
N GLY A 63 -0.50 10.77 -3.34
CA GLY A 63 -1.14 11.01 -2.04
C GLY A 63 -2.12 9.92 -1.57
N THR A 64 -2.30 8.85 -2.33
CA THR A 64 -3.15 7.71 -1.98
C THR A 64 -2.33 6.53 -1.48
N LEU A 65 -2.73 5.93 -0.37
CA LEU A 65 -2.18 4.67 0.15
C LEU A 65 -2.95 3.48 -0.44
N ARG A 66 -2.23 2.50 -0.98
CA ARG A 66 -2.75 1.18 -1.35
C ARG A 66 -1.92 0.09 -0.69
N VAL A 67 -2.54 -1.04 -0.41
CA VAL A 67 -1.88 -2.20 0.19
C VAL A 67 -1.97 -3.35 -0.81
N ILE A 68 -0.81 -3.87 -1.24
CA ILE A 68 -0.71 -4.96 -2.20
C ILE A 68 -0.02 -6.17 -1.56
N PRO A 69 -0.29 -7.42 -1.97
CA PRO A 69 0.52 -8.57 -1.59
C PRO A 69 2.02 -8.37 -1.88
N LYS A 70 2.87 -8.84 -0.97
CA LYS A 70 4.34 -8.66 -1.00
C LYS A 70 4.97 -9.38 -2.19
N ASP A 71 4.43 -10.55 -2.52
CA ASP A 71 4.95 -11.41 -3.58
C ASP A 71 4.22 -11.19 -4.91
N GLU A 72 3.29 -10.23 -4.97
CA GLU A 72 2.64 -9.85 -6.21
C GLU A 72 3.58 -8.93 -7.02
N PRO A 73 3.97 -9.32 -8.23
CA PRO A 73 4.78 -8.47 -9.08
C PRO A 73 3.95 -7.26 -9.51
N VAL A 74 4.44 -6.06 -9.23
CA VAL A 74 3.77 -4.81 -9.60
C VAL A 74 4.66 -3.97 -10.49
N PHE A 75 4.05 -3.38 -11.53
CA PHE A 75 4.69 -2.47 -12.46
C PHE A 75 3.95 -1.13 -12.48
N LEU A 76 4.67 -0.02 -12.35
CA LEU A 76 4.11 1.34 -12.37
C LEU A 76 4.42 2.02 -13.70
N ILE A 77 3.39 2.34 -14.48
CA ILE A 77 3.50 3.16 -15.68
C ILE A 77 3.13 4.59 -15.33
N ARG A 78 3.99 5.56 -15.68
CA ARG A 78 3.77 6.98 -15.45
C ARG A 78 3.31 7.66 -16.73
N GLY A 79 2.52 8.73 -16.63
CA GLY A 79 2.06 9.49 -17.82
C GLY A 79 3.18 10.10 -18.68
N GLN A 80 4.36 10.30 -18.10
CA GLN A 80 5.54 10.72 -18.85
C GLN A 80 6.13 9.62 -19.75
N ASP A 81 5.75 8.36 -19.59
CA ASP A 81 6.23 7.30 -20.48
C ASP A 81 5.61 7.48 -21.87
N VAL A 82 6.45 7.48 -22.91
CA VAL A 82 6.00 7.60 -24.30
C VAL A 82 5.12 6.43 -24.71
N ALA A 83 5.39 5.21 -24.22
CA ALA A 83 4.61 4.01 -24.51
C ALA A 83 3.44 3.82 -23.53
N GLY A 84 3.31 4.70 -22.54
CA GLY A 84 2.43 4.45 -21.40
C GLY A 84 0.94 4.44 -21.75
N GLY A 85 0.49 5.36 -22.61
CA GLY A 85 -0.91 5.41 -23.05
C GLY A 85 -1.31 4.16 -23.84
N ASP A 86 -0.45 3.73 -24.76
CA ASP A 86 -0.65 2.52 -25.57
C ASP A 86 -0.69 1.26 -24.71
N ALA A 87 0.22 1.13 -23.74
CA ALA A 87 0.26 -0.01 -22.82
C ALA A 87 -1.03 -0.12 -21.99
N VAL A 88 -1.56 1.00 -21.49
CA VAL A 88 -2.81 0.99 -20.70
C VAL A 88 -4.03 0.67 -21.56
N ARG A 89 -4.10 1.18 -22.80
CA ARG A 89 -5.17 0.81 -23.75
C ARG A 89 -5.12 -0.68 -24.09
N ALA A 90 -3.93 -1.21 -24.41
CA ALA A 90 -3.74 -2.62 -24.68
C ALA A 90 -4.14 -3.50 -23.48
N TRP A 91 -3.80 -3.08 -22.25
CA TRP A 91 -4.24 -3.76 -21.04
C TRP A 91 -5.78 -3.76 -20.92
N ALA A 92 -6.45 -2.63 -21.16
CA ALA A 92 -7.91 -2.55 -21.08
C ALA A 92 -8.58 -3.50 -22.08
N ASP A 93 -8.09 -3.56 -23.31
CA ASP A 93 -8.63 -4.45 -24.35
C ASP A 93 -8.41 -5.94 -24.02
N LEU A 94 -7.32 -6.27 -23.32
CA LEU A 94 -7.07 -7.63 -22.83
C LEU A 94 -7.95 -7.95 -21.61
N ALA A 95 -8.13 -7.00 -20.69
CA ALA A 95 -8.98 -7.14 -19.52
C ALA A 95 -10.45 -7.33 -19.92
N GLU A 96 -10.93 -6.61 -20.94
CA GLU A 96 -12.28 -6.76 -21.48
C GLU A 96 -12.53 -8.18 -21.99
N LYS A 97 -11.56 -8.78 -22.69
CA LYS A 97 -11.67 -10.16 -23.20
C LYS A 97 -11.79 -11.22 -22.10
N VAL A 98 -11.33 -10.93 -20.89
CA VAL A 98 -11.44 -11.83 -19.73
C VAL A 98 -12.57 -11.44 -18.78
N GLY A 99 -13.47 -10.53 -19.18
CA GLY A 99 -14.64 -10.13 -18.40
C GLY A 99 -14.39 -9.04 -17.38
N GLY A 100 -13.42 -8.16 -17.63
CA GLY A 100 -13.16 -6.98 -16.80
C GLY A 100 -14.41 -6.11 -16.62
N ALA A 101 -14.57 -5.54 -15.43
CA ALA A 101 -15.73 -4.70 -15.10
C ALA A 101 -15.77 -3.44 -15.97
N PRO A 102 -16.91 -3.08 -16.61
CA PRO A 102 -16.98 -1.99 -17.58
C PRO A 102 -16.52 -0.62 -17.05
N ASP A 103 -16.79 -0.33 -15.78
CA ASP A 103 -16.38 0.89 -15.09
C ASP A 103 -14.84 0.96 -14.94
N ILE A 104 -14.20 -0.16 -14.63
CA ILE A 104 -12.73 -0.25 -14.55
C ILE A 104 -12.09 -0.07 -15.93
N LEU A 105 -12.68 -0.66 -16.98
CA LEU A 105 -12.19 -0.50 -18.36
C LEU A 105 -12.29 0.95 -18.82
N ALA A 106 -13.40 1.63 -18.51
CA ALA A 106 -13.58 3.05 -18.81
C ALA A 106 -12.52 3.91 -18.09
N VAL A 107 -12.29 3.68 -16.79
CA VAL A 107 -11.28 4.40 -16.01
C VAL A 107 -9.86 4.21 -16.57
N ALA A 108 -9.53 3.02 -17.07
CA ALA A 108 -8.23 2.76 -17.69
C ALA A 108 -8.06 3.49 -19.03
N ARG A 109 -9.08 3.46 -19.89
CA ARG A 109 -9.08 4.19 -21.17
C ARG A 109 -8.98 5.71 -20.95
N ASP A 110 -9.68 6.24 -19.95
CA ASP A 110 -9.57 7.65 -19.53
C ASP A 110 -8.17 7.99 -19.00
N HIS A 111 -7.54 7.09 -18.24
CA HIS A 111 -6.15 7.27 -17.80
C HIS A 111 -5.20 7.29 -18.99
N ALA A 112 -5.36 6.40 -19.97
CA ALA A 112 -4.51 6.42 -21.16
C ALA A 112 -4.61 7.76 -21.90
N ALA A 113 -5.81 8.31 -22.08
CA ALA A 113 -6.00 9.63 -22.69
C ALA A 113 -5.28 10.75 -21.89
N LYS A 114 -5.35 10.71 -20.55
CA LYS A 114 -4.61 11.64 -19.68
C LYS A 114 -3.10 11.46 -19.79
N MET A 115 -2.64 10.22 -19.98
CA MET A 115 -1.22 9.95 -20.21
C MET A 115 -0.79 10.53 -21.54
N ASP A 116 -1.56 10.37 -22.62
CA ASP A 116 -1.25 10.96 -23.94
C ASP A 116 -1.14 12.49 -23.88
N ALA A 117 -2.06 13.13 -23.14
CA ALA A 117 -2.08 14.57 -22.92
C ALA A 117 -0.95 15.08 -21.98
N TRP A 118 -0.17 14.19 -21.38
CA TRP A 118 0.87 14.60 -20.44
C TRP A 118 2.02 15.33 -21.16
N PRO A 119 2.36 16.57 -20.76
CA PRO A 119 3.18 17.47 -21.58
C PRO A 119 4.64 17.04 -21.73
N LYS A 120 5.17 16.24 -20.79
CA LYS A 120 6.58 15.82 -20.78
C LYS A 120 6.70 14.32 -20.99
N LYS A 121 7.23 13.91 -22.13
CA LYS A 121 7.46 12.50 -22.47
C LYS A 121 8.92 12.07 -22.31
N LYS A 122 9.12 10.80 -21.98
CA LYS A 122 10.41 10.13 -21.83
C LYS A 122 10.33 8.75 -22.48
N VAL A 123 11.38 8.39 -23.20
CA VAL A 123 11.60 7.03 -23.70
C VAL A 123 12.27 6.23 -22.57
N PRO A 124 11.90 4.96 -22.34
CA PRO A 124 12.65 4.07 -21.47
C PRO A 124 14.14 4.02 -21.85
N ASP A 125 15.02 3.92 -20.86
CA ASP A 125 16.46 3.95 -21.11
C ASP A 125 16.86 2.80 -22.07
N PHE A 126 17.63 3.13 -23.12
CA PHE A 126 18.32 2.12 -23.89
C PHE A 126 19.44 1.52 -23.04
N ALA A 127 19.68 0.22 -23.16
CA ALA A 127 20.89 -0.39 -22.65
C ALA A 127 22.11 0.42 -23.16
N PRO A 128 23.13 0.71 -22.33
CA PRO A 128 24.31 1.39 -22.81
C PRO A 128 24.85 0.61 -23.99
N THR A 129 25.00 1.26 -25.15
CA THR A 129 25.66 0.68 -26.30
C THR A 129 27.05 0.26 -25.84
N TYR A 130 27.26 -1.04 -25.67
CA TYR A 130 28.57 -1.59 -25.37
C TYR A 130 29.42 -1.31 -26.62
N ASN A 131 30.22 -0.24 -26.58
CA ASN A 131 31.18 0.06 -27.65
C ASN A 131 32.18 -1.09 -27.70
N ALA A 132 31.96 -2.03 -28.61
CA ALA A 132 32.85 -3.16 -28.90
C ALA A 132 34.12 -2.70 -29.64
N GLY A 133 34.76 -1.61 -29.17
CA GLY A 133 35.85 -0.92 -29.85
C GLY A 133 37.02 -0.52 -28.96
N SER A 134 37.10 -1.02 -27.73
CA SER A 134 38.26 -0.78 -26.85
C SER A 134 38.63 -2.05 -26.10
N ARG A 135 39.43 -2.90 -26.74
CA ARG A 135 40.35 -3.78 -26.02
C ARG A 135 41.78 -3.25 -26.24
N PRO A 136 42.64 -3.34 -25.21
CA PRO A 136 44.01 -2.83 -25.22
C PRO A 136 44.88 -3.51 -26.28
#